data_AF-A0A256H540-F1
#
_entry.id   AF-A0A256H540-F1
#
_cell.length_a   1.000
_cell.length_b   1.000
_cell.length_c   1.000
_cell.angle_alpha   90.00
_cell.angle_beta   90.00
_cell.angle_gamma   90.00
#
_symmetry.space_group_name_H-M   'P 1'
#
loop_
_entity.id
_entity.type
_entity.pdbx_description
1 polymer ?
#
loop_
_entity_poly.entity_id
_entity_poly.type
_entity_poly.pdbx_seq_one_letter_code
_entity_poly.pdbx_strand_id
1 'polypeptide(L)'
;MSDVRPDEEAVRDAAPNETSAEADAGAVDEGDADDVPPHRARSRSGRYDSDRRQGTPYTESQVIMPTVKIVAPFAFTYGLFITFHGAGSPGGGFQGGAIMAAVVFMIAFAFGIEATRDWLANTVVVALAVGGALAFAGIGLIPVARGGAFLQYDLLPIPVKYGLESVEVFGIATIVTGVLMGLFFLLARGFASEGTGFGEGGEDESEEDATDETGTAANDADGVGGDLGPSGSDRTPAADGGER
;
A
#
# COMPACT_ATOMS: atom_id res chain seq x y z
N MET A 1 89.00 -2.13 12.12
CA MET A 1 88.53 -3.37 11.45
C MET A 1 87.06 -3.17 11.12
N SER A 2 86.77 -2.58 9.96
CA SER A 2 86.49 -3.28 8.68
C SER A 2 85.06 -3.84 8.72
N ASP A 3 84.04 -3.17 8.15
CA ASP A 3 83.86 -2.77 6.74
C ASP A 3 84.03 -3.93 5.77
N VAL A 4 83.31 -3.82 4.64
CA VAL A 4 83.43 -4.60 3.39
C VAL A 4 82.33 -5.67 3.15
N ARG A 5 81.27 -5.22 2.45
CA ARG A 5 80.52 -5.91 1.36
C ARG A 5 81.49 -6.40 0.25
N PRO A 6 81.18 -7.27 -0.74
CA PRO A 6 79.89 -7.59 -1.38
C PRO A 6 79.74 -9.12 -1.65
N ASP A 7 78.74 -9.62 -2.40
CA ASP A 7 78.86 -9.74 -3.87
C ASP A 7 77.59 -9.30 -4.61
N GLU A 8 77.84 -8.42 -5.58
CA GLU A 8 77.00 -7.98 -6.69
C GLU A 8 77.03 -8.98 -7.84
N GLU A 9 75.93 -9.03 -8.61
CA GLU A 9 75.83 -8.90 -10.08
C GLU A 9 74.45 -9.45 -10.50
N ALA A 10 73.66 -8.87 -11.41
CA ALA A 10 73.72 -7.66 -12.20
C ALA A 10 72.31 -7.49 -12.81
N VAL A 11 71.70 -6.29 -12.70
CA VAL A 11 71.36 -5.39 -13.84
C VAL A 11 70.11 -5.84 -14.62
N ARG A 12 68.94 -5.18 -14.43
CA ARG A 12 68.36 -4.03 -15.23
C ARG A 12 68.24 -4.37 -16.72
N ASP A 13 67.27 -3.99 -17.53
CA ASP A 13 66.28 -2.90 -17.65
C ASP A 13 65.42 -3.39 -18.87
N ALA A 14 64.15 -3.06 -19.11
CA ALA A 14 63.65 -1.75 -19.49
C ALA A 14 62.13 -1.84 -19.77
N ALA A 15 61.44 -0.72 -19.49
CA ALA A 15 60.10 -0.36 -19.97
C ALA A 15 60.10 -0.14 -21.53
N PRO A 16 59.01 0.24 -22.26
CA PRO A 16 57.92 1.13 -21.83
C PRO A 16 56.49 0.84 -22.34
N ASN A 17 55.60 1.70 -21.84
CA ASN A 17 54.23 2.01 -22.21
C ASN A 17 54.08 2.46 -23.69
N GLU A 18 52.81 2.54 -24.11
CA GLU A 18 52.25 3.23 -25.29
C GLU A 18 52.03 2.39 -26.55
N THR A 19 50.75 2.18 -26.88
CA THR A 19 50.30 2.03 -28.27
C THR A 19 49.10 2.94 -28.46
N SER A 20 49.41 4.15 -28.90
CA SER A 20 48.52 4.99 -29.71
C SER A 20 48.43 4.38 -31.11
N ALA A 21 47.21 4.30 -31.65
CA ALA A 21 46.97 4.21 -33.09
C ALA A 21 45.56 4.75 -33.41
N GLU A 22 45.44 6.07 -33.35
CA GLU A 22 44.73 6.89 -34.35
C GLU A 22 45.30 6.57 -35.75
N ALA A 23 44.69 6.79 -36.91
CA ALA A 23 43.43 7.34 -37.36
C ALA A 23 43.30 6.89 -38.83
N ASP A 24 42.08 6.63 -39.29
CA ASP A 24 41.81 6.45 -40.73
C ASP A 24 41.50 7.82 -41.35
N ALA A 25 42.36 8.24 -42.26
CA ALA A 25 42.31 9.51 -42.96
C ALA A 25 41.59 9.33 -44.30
N GLY A 26 40.32 9.73 -44.36
CA GLY A 26 39.58 9.97 -45.60
C GLY A 26 39.52 11.48 -45.87
N ALA A 27 40.31 11.95 -46.84
CA ALA A 27 40.38 13.34 -47.27
C ALA A 27 39.20 13.73 -48.19
N VAL A 28 38.57 14.88 -47.88
CA VAL A 28 37.84 15.75 -48.84
C VAL A 28 37.83 17.16 -48.23
N ASP A 29 38.75 18.01 -48.63
CA ASP A 29 38.60 19.13 -49.59
C ASP A 29 37.83 20.34 -49.01
N GLU A 30 38.58 21.41 -48.78
CA GLU A 30 38.13 22.71 -48.26
C GLU A 30 37.25 23.42 -49.29
N GLY A 31 35.99 23.66 -48.92
CA GLY A 31 35.06 24.48 -49.68
C GLY A 31 34.09 25.22 -48.76
N ASP A 32 34.26 26.53 -48.70
CA ASP A 32 33.23 27.55 -48.49
C ASP A 32 32.42 27.51 -47.18
N ALA A 33 32.91 28.26 -46.19
CA ALA A 33 32.15 28.63 -45.02
C ALA A 33 31.21 29.81 -45.35
N ASP A 34 30.14 29.58 -46.13
CA ASP A 34 29.08 30.57 -46.35
C ASP A 34 27.82 29.96 -47.02
N ASP A 35 27.19 28.92 -46.45
CA ASP A 35 25.73 28.70 -46.63
C ASP A 35 25.17 27.62 -45.68
N VAL A 36 24.56 28.02 -44.56
CA VAL A 36 23.74 27.11 -43.74
C VAL A 36 22.28 27.59 -43.82
N PRO A 37 21.38 26.85 -44.48
CA PRO A 37 19.96 27.22 -44.58
C PRO A 37 19.30 27.24 -43.18
N PRO A 38 18.44 28.22 -42.86
CA PRO A 38 17.76 28.27 -41.58
C PRO A 38 16.59 27.28 -41.56
N HIS A 39 16.89 26.00 -41.35
CA HIS A 39 15.86 24.98 -41.19
C HIS A 39 15.66 24.60 -39.74
N ARG A 40 14.75 25.37 -39.13
CA ARG A 40 13.80 24.96 -38.09
C ARG A 40 14.44 24.54 -36.76
N ALA A 41 14.71 25.54 -35.92
CA ALA A 41 14.77 25.36 -34.47
C ALA A 41 13.42 24.78 -34.00
N ARG A 42 13.35 23.46 -33.80
CA ARG A 42 12.26 22.84 -33.06
C ARG A 42 12.41 23.27 -31.61
N SER A 43 11.48 24.11 -31.14
CA SER A 43 11.33 24.41 -29.71
C SER A 43 11.14 23.10 -28.96
N ARG A 44 12.20 22.62 -28.31
CA ARG A 44 12.14 21.51 -27.35
C ARG A 44 11.65 22.10 -26.03
N SER A 45 10.39 22.52 -25.99
CA SER A 45 9.69 22.74 -24.73
C SER A 45 9.35 21.38 -24.16
N GLY A 46 10.34 20.76 -23.53
CA GLY A 46 10.15 19.62 -22.63
C GLY A 46 9.43 20.08 -21.38
N ARG A 47 8.14 20.39 -21.50
CA ARG A 47 7.23 20.40 -20.37
C ARG A 47 7.21 18.97 -19.85
N TYR A 48 7.88 18.73 -18.74
CA TYR A 48 7.61 17.54 -17.94
C TYR A 48 6.19 17.70 -17.41
N ASP A 49 5.20 17.23 -18.18
CA ASP A 49 3.89 16.88 -17.63
C ASP A 49 4.15 15.79 -16.59
N SER A 50 4.23 16.18 -15.32
CA SER A 50 4.15 15.27 -14.18
C SER A 50 2.74 14.71 -13.98
N ASP A 51 1.77 15.13 -14.80
CA ASP A 51 0.38 14.68 -14.75
C ASP A 51 0.13 13.37 -15.51
N ARG A 52 1.15 12.52 -15.64
CA ARG A 52 0.89 11.08 -15.74
C ARG A 52 0.46 10.62 -14.36
N ARG A 53 -0.84 10.76 -14.09
CA ARG A 53 -1.59 9.93 -13.14
C ARG A 53 -1.07 8.51 -13.35
N GLN A 54 -0.19 8.06 -12.44
CA GLN A 54 0.49 6.77 -12.57
C GLN A 54 -0.60 5.73 -12.76
N GLY A 55 -0.63 5.14 -13.95
CA GLY A 55 -1.62 4.13 -14.31
C GLY A 55 -1.65 3.07 -13.23
N THR A 56 -2.85 2.64 -12.88
CA THR A 56 -3.16 1.61 -11.87
C THR A 56 -2.00 0.64 -11.65
N PRO A 57 -1.21 0.78 -10.56
CA PRO A 57 -0.06 -0.09 -10.32
C PRO A 57 -0.48 -1.43 -9.69
N TYR A 58 -1.66 -1.95 -10.06
CA TYR A 58 -2.18 -3.23 -9.60
C TYR A 58 -2.44 -4.14 -10.81
N THR A 59 -1.37 -4.48 -11.53
CA THR A 59 -1.41 -5.72 -12.33
C THR A 59 -1.34 -6.86 -11.34
N GLU A 60 -2.43 -7.62 -11.20
CA GLU A 60 -2.50 -8.81 -10.36
C GLU A 60 -1.31 -9.74 -10.67
N SER A 61 -0.32 -9.76 -9.77
CA SER A 61 0.87 -10.57 -9.98
C SER A 61 0.50 -12.04 -9.81
N GLN A 62 0.61 -12.78 -10.91
CA GLN A 62 0.33 -14.22 -11.00
C GLN A 62 1.24 -15.07 -10.09
N VAL A 63 2.32 -14.49 -9.57
CA VAL A 63 3.26 -15.17 -8.67
C VAL A 63 3.12 -14.66 -7.23
N ILE A 64 3.08 -13.33 -7.04
CA ILE A 64 3.11 -12.74 -5.69
C ILE A 64 1.81 -13.08 -4.94
N MET A 65 0.65 -12.89 -5.58
CA MET A 65 -0.63 -13.06 -4.90
C MET A 65 -0.87 -14.51 -4.43
N PRO A 66 -0.65 -15.56 -5.25
CA PRO A 66 -0.74 -16.93 -4.78
C PRO A 66 0.29 -17.27 -3.69
N THR A 67 1.52 -16.76 -3.82
CA THR A 67 2.58 -16.98 -2.82
C THR A 67 2.18 -16.42 -1.47
N VAL A 68 1.66 -15.19 -1.41
CA VAL A 68 1.21 -14.57 -0.16
C VAL A 68 0.04 -15.33 0.46
N LYS A 69 -0.93 -15.80 -0.34
CA LYS A 69 -2.05 -16.63 0.17
C LYS A 69 -1.56 -17.89 0.87
N ILE A 70 -0.50 -18.50 0.37
CA ILE A 70 0.09 -19.71 0.96
C ILE A 70 0.95 -19.36 2.17
N VAL A 71 1.86 -18.39 2.05
CA VAL A 71 2.87 -18.08 3.08
C VAL A 71 2.30 -17.36 4.29
N ALA A 72 1.37 -16.42 4.09
CA ALA A 72 0.79 -15.60 5.16
C ALA A 72 0.27 -16.42 6.36
N PRO A 73 -0.56 -17.47 6.21
CA PRO A 73 -1.05 -18.24 7.35
C PRO A 73 0.07 -18.95 8.13
N PHE A 74 1.11 -19.47 7.45
CA PHE A 74 2.25 -20.10 8.13
C PHE A 74 3.10 -19.06 8.86
N ALA A 75 3.38 -17.93 8.22
CA ALA A 75 4.14 -16.84 8.83
C ALA A 75 3.40 -16.25 10.05
N PHE A 76 2.09 -16.10 9.97
CA PHE A 76 1.26 -15.64 11.09
C PHE A 76 1.27 -16.64 12.24
N THR A 77 1.09 -17.93 11.95
CA THR A 77 1.16 -19.00 12.95
C THR A 77 2.54 -19.07 13.60
N TYR A 78 3.61 -18.86 12.83
CA TYR A 78 4.97 -18.78 13.36
C TYR A 78 5.15 -17.56 14.28
N GLY A 79 4.61 -16.40 13.90
CA GLY A 79 4.58 -15.22 14.77
C GLY A 79 3.86 -15.47 16.10
N LEU A 80 2.72 -16.17 16.06
CA LEU A 80 2.01 -16.61 17.28
C LEU A 80 2.84 -17.60 18.10
N PHE A 81 3.48 -18.57 17.46
CA PHE A 81 4.34 -19.54 18.14
C PHE A 81 5.48 -18.84 18.90
N ILE A 82 6.18 -17.90 18.27
CA ILE A 82 7.25 -17.10 18.89
C ILE A 82 6.70 -16.24 20.03
N THR A 83 5.50 -15.69 19.87
CA THR A 83 4.81 -14.92 20.91
C THR A 83 4.52 -15.76 22.14
N PHE A 84 4.02 -17.00 21.97
CA PHE A 84 3.66 -17.88 23.09
C PHE A 84 4.85 -18.54 23.79
N HIS A 85 6.03 -18.59 23.18
CA HIS A 85 7.21 -19.29 23.71
C HIS A 85 8.37 -18.37 24.12
N GLY A 86 8.10 -17.07 24.32
CA GLY A 86 9.10 -16.07 24.69
C GLY A 86 9.82 -16.31 26.02
N ALA A 87 9.09 -16.76 27.04
CA ALA A 87 9.66 -16.99 28.37
C ALA A 87 10.70 -18.12 28.42
N GLY A 88 10.67 -19.05 27.46
CA GLY A 88 11.53 -20.25 27.44
C GLY A 88 12.51 -20.34 26.27
N SER A 89 12.50 -19.38 25.34
CA SER A 89 13.32 -19.41 24.12
C SER A 89 13.69 -18.01 23.67
N PRO A 90 14.75 -17.82 22.85
CA PRO A 90 15.00 -16.54 22.19
C PRO A 90 13.77 -16.14 21.36
N GLY A 91 13.11 -15.05 21.74
CA GLY A 91 11.78 -14.77 21.20
C GLY A 91 10.96 -13.80 22.04
N GLY A 92 9.64 -13.95 21.95
CA GLY A 92 8.66 -13.27 22.79
C GLY A 92 7.74 -12.32 22.04
N GLY A 93 6.96 -11.57 22.82
CA GLY A 93 5.87 -10.74 22.30
C GLY A 93 6.33 -9.68 21.30
N PHE A 94 7.52 -9.11 21.48
CA PHE A 94 8.04 -8.11 20.54
C PHE A 94 8.30 -8.70 19.15
N GLN A 95 9.08 -9.79 19.07
CA GLN A 95 9.47 -10.39 17.80
C GLN A 95 8.26 -11.04 17.11
N GLY A 96 7.44 -11.77 17.86
CA GLY A 96 6.22 -12.37 17.33
C GLY A 96 5.21 -11.31 16.87
N GLY A 97 5.05 -10.22 17.63
CA GLY A 97 4.24 -9.07 17.25
C GLY A 97 4.69 -8.40 15.96
N ALA A 98 6.01 -8.27 15.76
CA ALA A 98 6.58 -7.75 14.52
C ALA A 98 6.33 -8.67 13.32
N ILE A 99 6.44 -9.99 13.49
CA ILE A 99 6.12 -10.97 12.43
C ILE A 99 4.64 -10.87 12.05
N MET A 100 3.72 -10.78 13.03
CA MET A 100 2.29 -10.62 12.76
C MET A 100 1.98 -9.33 11.98
N ALA A 101 2.63 -8.21 12.31
CA ALA A 101 2.50 -6.97 11.53
C ALA A 101 3.07 -7.13 10.11
N ALA A 102 4.22 -7.78 9.97
CA ALA A 102 4.84 -8.02 8.66
C ALA A 102 3.97 -8.89 7.74
N VAL A 103 3.19 -9.83 8.29
CA VAL A 103 2.19 -10.57 7.50
C VAL A 103 1.13 -9.63 6.92
N VAL A 104 0.67 -8.64 7.68
CA VAL A 104 -0.27 -7.64 7.16
C VAL A 104 0.38 -6.74 6.13
N PHE A 105 1.65 -6.38 6.28
CA PHE A 105 2.37 -5.64 5.24
C PHE A 105 2.46 -6.46 3.94
N MET A 106 2.72 -7.76 4.07
CA MET A 106 2.77 -8.69 2.94
C MET A 106 1.42 -8.74 2.20
N ILE A 107 0.31 -8.78 2.94
CA ILE A 107 -1.05 -8.72 2.37
C ILE A 107 -1.27 -7.36 1.68
N ALA A 108 -0.91 -6.26 2.33
CA ALA A 108 -1.05 -4.90 1.78
C ALA A 108 -0.27 -4.71 0.48
N PHE A 109 0.94 -5.26 0.36
CA PHE A 109 1.72 -5.20 -0.87
C PHE A 109 1.21 -6.13 -1.97
N ALA A 110 0.58 -7.26 -1.61
CA ALA A 110 0.08 -8.22 -2.60
C ALA A 110 -1.31 -7.90 -3.14
N PHE A 111 -2.19 -7.34 -2.29
CA PHE A 111 -3.60 -7.08 -2.60
C PHE A 111 -3.97 -5.60 -2.65
N GLY A 112 -3.03 -4.72 -2.26
CA GLY A 112 -3.23 -3.29 -2.21
C GLY A 112 -3.47 -2.77 -0.79
N ILE A 113 -2.92 -1.58 -0.55
CA ILE A 113 -2.89 -0.96 0.78
C ILE A 113 -4.31 -0.54 1.20
N GLU A 114 -5.07 0.11 0.32
CA GLU A 114 -6.41 0.59 0.65
C GLU A 114 -7.36 -0.59 0.90
N ALA A 115 -7.37 -1.59 0.02
CA ALA A 115 -8.16 -2.81 0.22
C ALA A 115 -7.84 -3.53 1.54
N THR A 116 -6.56 -3.56 1.93
CA THR A 116 -6.13 -4.16 3.20
C THR A 116 -6.53 -3.32 4.40
N ARG A 117 -6.50 -1.99 4.28
CA ARG A 117 -6.97 -1.05 5.30
C ARG A 117 -8.49 -1.12 5.48
N ASP A 118 -9.24 -1.24 4.41
CA ASP A 118 -10.70 -1.40 4.46
C ASP A 118 -11.09 -2.75 5.09
N TRP A 119 -10.35 -3.81 4.75
CA TRP A 119 -10.49 -5.11 5.39
C TRP A 119 -10.15 -5.05 6.88
N LEU A 120 -9.09 -4.31 7.25
CA LEU A 120 -8.64 -4.16 8.62
C LEU A 120 -9.19 -2.87 9.23
N ALA A 121 -10.42 -2.93 9.74
CA ALA A 121 -11.07 -1.79 10.39
C ALA A 121 -10.12 -1.03 11.33
N ASN A 122 -10.05 0.29 11.19
CA ASN A 122 -9.17 1.15 11.99
C ASN A 122 -9.30 0.90 13.51
N THR A 123 -10.51 0.56 13.95
CA THR A 123 -10.80 0.17 15.33
C THR A 123 -9.95 -1.00 15.81
N VAL A 124 -9.64 -1.99 14.96
CA VAL A 124 -8.78 -3.13 15.32
C VAL A 124 -7.35 -2.68 15.62
N VAL A 125 -6.78 -1.85 14.75
CA VAL A 125 -5.41 -1.33 14.92
C VAL A 125 -5.30 -0.53 16.22
N VAL A 126 -6.25 0.36 16.47
CA VAL A 126 -6.32 1.15 17.71
C VAL A 126 -6.56 0.26 18.92
N ALA A 127 -7.48 -0.72 18.82
CA ALA A 127 -7.78 -1.65 19.90
C ALA A 127 -6.57 -2.52 20.28
N LEU A 128 -5.75 -2.94 19.31
CA LEU A 128 -4.52 -3.68 19.57
C LEU A 128 -3.51 -2.82 20.33
N ALA A 129 -3.25 -1.59 19.87
CA ALA A 129 -2.29 -0.69 20.49
C ALA A 129 -2.73 -0.25 21.91
N VAL A 130 -3.95 0.29 22.01
CA VAL A 130 -4.49 0.79 23.28
C VAL A 130 -4.85 -0.36 24.22
N GLY A 131 -5.52 -1.39 23.72
CA GLY A 131 -5.87 -2.57 24.51
C GLY A 131 -4.64 -3.30 25.03
N GLY A 132 -3.57 -3.40 24.23
CA GLY A 132 -2.30 -3.92 24.68
C GLY A 132 -1.64 -3.08 25.77
N ALA A 133 -1.63 -1.75 25.62
CA ALA A 133 -1.12 -0.84 26.65
C ALA A 133 -1.92 -0.97 27.97
N LEU A 134 -3.24 -1.06 27.88
CA LEU A 134 -4.12 -1.28 29.03
C LEU A 134 -3.89 -2.65 29.66
N ALA A 135 -3.72 -3.71 28.87
CA ALA A 135 -3.41 -5.05 29.36
C ALA A 135 -2.06 -5.09 30.07
N PHE A 136 -1.02 -4.47 29.49
CA PHE A 136 0.30 -4.34 30.10
C PHE A 136 0.23 -3.62 31.44
N ALA A 137 -0.44 -2.46 31.48
CA ALA A 137 -0.64 -1.70 32.71
C ALA A 137 -1.44 -2.51 33.75
N GLY A 138 -2.54 -3.14 33.33
CA GLY A 138 -3.38 -3.97 34.18
C GLY A 138 -2.59 -5.12 34.82
N ILE A 139 -1.86 -5.90 34.02
CA ILE A 139 -1.05 -7.02 34.49
C ILE A 139 0.01 -6.54 35.49
N GLY A 140 0.73 -5.46 35.17
CA GLY A 140 1.78 -4.95 36.03
C GLY A 140 1.28 -4.27 37.31
N LEU A 141 0.05 -3.77 37.34
CA LEU A 141 -0.58 -3.20 38.53
C LEU A 141 -1.14 -4.26 39.51
N ILE A 142 -1.36 -5.50 39.08
CA ILE A 142 -1.87 -6.57 39.96
C ILE A 142 -0.96 -6.81 41.18
N PRO A 143 0.38 -6.95 41.04
CA PRO A 143 1.29 -7.02 42.19
C PRO A 143 1.26 -5.77 43.07
N VAL A 144 1.14 -4.58 42.47
CA VAL A 144 1.09 -3.30 43.19
C VAL A 144 -0.13 -3.23 44.10
N ALA A 145 -1.29 -3.68 43.61
CA ALA A 145 -2.52 -3.79 44.40
C ALA A 145 -2.37 -4.78 45.59
N ARG A 146 -1.37 -5.66 45.58
CA ARG A 146 -1.01 -6.55 46.69
C ARG A 146 0.14 -6.04 47.57
N GLY A 147 0.59 -4.80 47.38
CA GLY A 147 1.68 -4.20 48.13
C GLY A 147 3.09 -4.50 47.59
N GLY A 148 3.19 -5.04 46.36
CA GLY A 148 4.44 -5.30 45.67
C GLY A 148 4.88 -4.18 44.71
N ALA A 149 5.97 -4.43 44.00
CA ALA A 149 6.44 -3.61 42.88
C ALA A 149 5.73 -3.97 41.57
N PHE A 150 5.74 -3.06 40.59
CA PHE A 150 5.18 -3.30 39.26
C PHE A 150 5.81 -4.54 38.60
N LEU A 151 4.96 -5.42 38.04
CA LEU A 151 5.36 -6.71 37.45
C LEU A 151 6.13 -7.66 38.40
N GLN A 152 5.99 -7.51 39.72
CA GLN A 152 6.58 -8.45 40.69
C GLN A 152 5.77 -9.77 40.74
N TYR A 153 6.14 -10.72 39.88
CA TYR A 153 5.42 -12.00 39.74
C TYR A 153 5.51 -12.92 40.96
N ASP A 154 6.57 -12.80 41.77
CA ASP A 154 6.79 -13.65 42.95
C ASP A 154 5.67 -13.56 44.01
N LEU A 155 4.86 -12.50 43.94
CA LEU A 155 3.74 -12.26 44.85
C LEU A 155 2.40 -12.83 44.35
N LEU A 156 2.34 -13.32 43.11
CA LEU A 156 1.13 -13.94 42.59
C LEU A 156 1.11 -15.45 42.88
N PRO A 157 -0.07 -16.04 43.15
CA PRO A 157 -0.24 -17.48 43.33
C PRO A 157 -0.26 -18.24 41.98
N ILE A 158 0.61 -17.85 41.04
CA ILE A 158 0.79 -18.49 39.74
C ILE A 158 2.28 -18.69 39.47
N PRO A 159 2.67 -19.72 38.70
CA PRO A 159 4.05 -19.83 38.22
C PRO A 159 4.49 -18.56 37.47
N VAL A 160 5.66 -18.02 37.82
CA VAL A 160 6.23 -16.80 37.22
C VAL A 160 6.25 -16.86 35.70
N LYS A 161 6.53 -18.04 35.14
CA LYS A 161 6.48 -18.31 33.70
C LYS A 161 5.18 -17.82 33.06
N TYR A 162 4.03 -18.17 33.63
CA TYR A 162 2.73 -17.77 33.08
C TYR A 162 2.46 -16.28 33.25
N GLY A 163 2.99 -15.65 34.30
CA GLY A 163 2.95 -14.20 34.47
C GLY A 163 3.71 -13.46 33.36
N LEU A 164 4.93 -13.93 33.06
CA LEU A 164 5.76 -13.40 31.97
C LEU A 164 5.11 -13.63 30.60
N GLU A 165 4.65 -14.86 30.31
CA GLU A 165 3.97 -15.15 29.06
C GLU A 165 2.71 -14.30 28.89
N SER A 166 1.96 -14.04 29.97
CA SER A 166 0.76 -13.20 29.90
C SER A 166 1.07 -11.76 29.48
N VAL A 167 2.11 -11.13 30.05
CA VAL A 167 2.47 -9.75 29.68
C VAL A 167 3.00 -9.68 28.25
N GLU A 168 3.75 -10.69 27.81
CA GLU A 168 4.28 -10.75 26.46
C GLU A 168 3.16 -10.90 25.42
N VAL A 169 2.23 -11.82 25.66
CA VAL A 169 1.16 -12.18 24.72
C VAL A 169 0.09 -11.09 24.66
N PHE A 170 -0.43 -10.65 25.81
CA PHE A 170 -1.56 -9.73 25.85
C PHE A 170 -1.16 -8.26 25.87
N GLY A 171 0.04 -7.95 26.36
CA GLY A 171 0.57 -6.60 26.41
C GLY A 171 1.48 -6.30 25.22
N ILE A 172 2.68 -6.87 25.24
CA ILE A 172 3.76 -6.44 24.33
C ILE A 172 3.43 -6.79 22.87
N ALA A 173 2.97 -8.01 22.58
CA ALA A 173 2.69 -8.44 21.20
C ALA A 173 1.59 -7.61 20.54
N THR A 174 0.49 -7.36 21.25
CA THR A 174 -0.64 -6.56 20.77
C THR A 174 -0.24 -5.10 20.54
N ILE A 175 0.54 -4.50 21.46
CA ILE A 175 1.11 -3.16 21.28
C ILE A 175 1.96 -3.12 20.01
N VAL A 176 2.92 -4.03 19.88
CA VAL A 176 3.87 -4.02 18.76
C VAL A 176 3.14 -4.23 17.43
N THR A 177 2.24 -5.20 17.34
CA THR A 177 1.44 -5.42 16.13
C THR A 177 0.59 -4.18 15.80
N GLY A 178 -0.15 -3.64 16.76
CA GLY A 178 -1.01 -2.47 16.56
C GLY A 178 -0.24 -1.21 16.16
N VAL A 179 0.88 -0.92 16.84
CA VAL A 179 1.72 0.25 16.54
C VAL A 179 2.37 0.13 15.16
N LEU A 180 2.90 -1.04 14.79
CA LEU A 180 3.52 -1.25 13.49
C LEU A 180 2.50 -1.15 12.35
N MET A 181 1.31 -1.74 12.52
CA MET A 181 0.20 -1.57 11.59
C MET A 181 -0.23 -0.10 11.47
N GLY A 182 -0.43 0.56 12.60
CA GLY A 182 -0.84 1.96 12.63
C GLY A 182 0.17 2.87 11.93
N LEU A 183 1.47 2.69 12.23
CA LEU A 183 2.53 3.43 11.56
C LEU A 183 2.57 3.13 10.05
N PHE A 184 2.42 1.86 9.66
CA PHE A 184 2.39 1.47 8.25
C PHE A 184 1.28 2.20 7.48
N PHE A 185 0.03 2.17 7.97
CA PHE A 185 -1.07 2.87 7.30
C PHE A 185 -0.96 4.39 7.39
N LEU A 186 -0.42 4.92 8.50
CA LEU A 186 -0.15 6.35 8.67
C LEU A 186 0.91 6.87 7.69
N LEU A 187 1.91 6.06 7.37
CA LEU A 187 2.92 6.40 6.36
C LEU A 187 2.39 6.21 4.95
N ALA A 188 1.60 5.15 4.72
CA ALA A 188 1.06 4.84 3.41
C ALA A 188 0.06 5.88 2.90
N ARG A 189 -0.69 6.54 3.80
CA ARG A 189 -1.56 7.69 3.44
C ARG A 189 -0.79 8.94 3.01
N GLY A 190 0.52 9.00 3.29
CA GLY A 190 1.35 10.20 3.09
C GLY A 190 1.09 11.28 4.15
N PHE A 191 2.13 12.02 4.53
CA PHE A 191 1.97 13.25 5.29
C PHE A 191 1.55 14.35 4.33
N ALA A 192 0.26 14.46 4.04
CA ALA A 192 -0.26 15.67 3.41
C ALA A 192 0.18 16.84 4.31
N SER A 193 0.94 17.77 3.77
CA SER A 193 1.29 19.00 4.48
C SER A 193 -0.01 19.73 4.78
N GLU A 194 -0.53 19.59 6.00
CA GLU A 194 -1.53 20.50 6.55
C GLU A 194 -0.85 21.84 6.82
N GLY A 195 -0.53 22.54 5.73
CA GLY A 195 -0.48 23.98 5.70
C GLY A 195 -1.91 24.48 5.79
N THR A 196 -2.21 25.10 6.94
CA THR A 196 -3.30 26.07 7.19
C THR A 196 -4.75 25.60 7.10
N GLY A 197 -5.48 25.84 8.19
CA GLY A 197 -6.78 26.49 8.08
C GLY A 197 -7.93 25.76 8.73
N PHE A 198 -8.58 26.44 9.67
CA PHE A 198 -9.95 26.18 10.06
C PHE A 198 -10.89 26.21 8.84
N GLY A 199 -11.78 25.22 8.73
CA GLY A 199 -12.98 25.27 7.91
C GLY A 199 -12.78 24.98 6.42
N GLU A 200 -13.34 23.88 5.93
CA GLU A 200 -14.53 23.93 5.08
C GLU A 200 -15.08 22.50 4.96
N GLY A 201 -16.36 22.33 5.26
CA GLY A 201 -17.09 21.11 4.89
C GLY A 201 -17.36 21.13 3.40
N GLY A 202 -17.18 19.99 2.74
CA GLY A 202 -17.58 19.75 1.36
C GLY A 202 -18.17 18.36 1.28
N GLU A 203 -19.49 18.30 1.42
CA GLU A 203 -20.34 17.22 0.93
C GLU A 203 -20.33 17.30 -0.61
N ASP A 204 -20.14 16.19 -1.31
CA ASP A 204 -20.50 16.02 -2.72
C ASP A 204 -20.91 14.54 -2.87
N GLU A 205 -22.21 14.22 -2.75
CA GLU A 205 -23.24 14.24 -3.80
C GLU A 205 -23.12 13.05 -4.78
N SER A 206 -24.04 12.10 -4.61
CA SER A 206 -24.31 11.00 -5.54
C SER A 206 -25.32 11.48 -6.59
N GLU A 207 -24.95 11.47 -7.87
CA GLU A 207 -25.91 11.63 -8.97
C GLU A 207 -26.01 10.34 -9.81
N GLU A 208 -27.27 9.97 -10.05
CA GLU A 208 -27.79 8.74 -10.67
C GLU A 208 -27.52 8.65 -12.17
N ASP A 209 -27.24 7.43 -12.63
CA ASP A 209 -27.07 7.01 -14.02
C ASP A 209 -28.44 6.86 -14.71
N ALA A 210 -28.63 7.57 -15.83
CA ALA A 210 -29.83 7.50 -16.65
C ALA A 210 -29.72 6.34 -17.66
N THR A 211 -30.64 5.39 -17.56
CA THR A 211 -30.78 4.27 -18.50
C THR A 211 -31.29 4.74 -19.87
N ASP A 212 -30.53 4.48 -20.92
CA ASP A 212 -30.89 4.70 -22.32
C ASP A 212 -31.51 3.41 -22.90
N GLU A 213 -32.84 3.40 -23.10
CA GLU A 213 -33.55 2.30 -23.77
C GLU A 213 -33.61 2.54 -25.29
N THR A 214 -33.05 1.58 -26.01
CA THR A 214 -33.07 1.44 -27.47
C THR A 214 -34.50 1.29 -28.03
N GLY A 215 -34.89 2.16 -28.95
CA GLY A 215 -36.10 2.03 -29.77
C GLY A 215 -35.85 2.34 -31.24
N THR A 216 -35.64 1.30 -32.05
CA THR A 216 -35.69 1.37 -33.52
C THR A 216 -37.10 0.96 -33.98
N ALA A 217 -37.80 1.86 -34.69
CA ALA A 217 -38.58 1.53 -35.89
C ALA A 217 -39.21 2.81 -36.50
N ALA A 218 -39.02 2.94 -37.81
CA ALA A 218 -39.49 4.01 -38.69
C ALA A 218 -41.02 4.01 -38.91
N ASN A 219 -41.60 5.19 -39.14
CA ASN A 219 -42.26 5.53 -40.41
C ASN A 219 -42.73 7.00 -40.43
N ASP A 220 -42.22 7.75 -41.41
CA ASP A 220 -42.80 9.00 -41.87
C ASP A 220 -43.93 8.69 -42.87
N ALA A 221 -45.09 9.33 -42.70
CA ALA A 221 -46.03 9.59 -43.78
C ALA A 221 -46.98 10.74 -43.40
N ASP A 222 -46.71 11.92 -43.96
CA ASP A 222 -47.65 13.03 -44.09
C ASP A 222 -48.82 12.65 -45.02
N GLY A 223 -50.05 13.04 -44.66
CA GLY A 223 -51.25 12.76 -45.47
C GLY A 223 -52.49 13.53 -45.04
N VAL A 224 -52.76 14.62 -45.76
CA VAL A 224 -53.91 15.56 -45.75
C VAL A 224 -55.32 14.91 -45.79
N GLY A 225 -56.28 15.49 -45.04
CA GLY A 225 -57.62 15.84 -45.54
C GLY A 225 -58.89 15.13 -44.99
N GLY A 226 -59.94 15.94 -44.72
CA GLY A 226 -61.38 15.57 -44.69
C GLY A 226 -61.97 15.22 -43.31
N ASP A 227 -62.76 16.05 -42.64
CA ASP A 227 -64.20 16.39 -42.79
C ASP A 227 -65.19 15.37 -42.17
N LEU A 228 -66.26 15.92 -41.56
CA LEU A 228 -67.55 15.35 -41.12
C LEU A 228 -67.69 14.66 -39.75
N GLY A 229 -68.19 15.43 -38.77
CA GLY A 229 -69.56 15.28 -38.24
C GLY A 229 -69.88 14.24 -37.13
N PRO A 230 -70.83 14.51 -36.21
CA PRO A 230 -71.03 13.75 -34.96
C PRO A 230 -72.31 12.89 -34.91
N SER A 231 -72.32 11.81 -34.13
CA SER A 231 -73.50 11.07 -33.62
C SER A 231 -72.98 9.91 -32.73
N GLY A 232 -73.49 9.55 -31.56
CA GLY A 232 -74.78 9.77 -30.92
C GLY A 232 -75.33 8.42 -30.43
N SER A 233 -75.69 8.34 -29.14
CA SER A 233 -76.52 7.29 -28.46
C SER A 233 -75.94 5.85 -28.40
N ASP A 234 -76.22 4.97 -27.41
CA ASP A 234 -77.39 4.86 -26.54
C ASP A 234 -77.11 3.87 -25.35
N ARG A 235 -77.71 4.17 -24.20
CA ARG A 235 -78.28 3.29 -23.13
C ARG A 235 -77.50 2.13 -22.44
N THR A 236 -77.41 2.28 -21.10
CA THR A 236 -77.38 1.30 -19.97
C THR A 236 -78.70 0.46 -19.91
N PRO A 237 -79.01 -0.50 -18.97
CA PRO A 237 -78.39 -0.85 -17.67
C PRO A 237 -78.44 -2.36 -17.21
N ALA A 238 -78.14 -2.58 -15.92
CA ALA A 238 -78.40 -3.76 -15.04
C ALA A 238 -77.29 -4.85 -15.01
N ALA A 239 -76.92 -5.47 -13.88
CA ALA A 239 -77.49 -5.64 -12.54
C ALA A 239 -76.32 -5.85 -11.52
N ASP A 240 -76.42 -5.43 -10.25
CA ASP A 240 -76.78 -6.26 -9.06
C ASP A 240 -75.79 -7.42 -8.81
N GLY A 241 -75.17 -7.67 -7.65
CA GLY A 241 -75.23 -7.20 -6.27
C GLY A 241 -74.12 -7.96 -5.51
N GLY A 242 -73.58 -7.45 -4.42
CA GLY A 242 -73.90 -8.04 -3.12
C GLY A 242 -72.81 -9.00 -2.60
N GLU A 243 -71.97 -8.45 -1.72
CA GLU A 243 -71.38 -9.03 -0.51
C GLU A 243 -71.53 -10.55 -0.26
N ARG A 244 -70.42 -11.24 0.04
CA ARG A 244 -70.12 -11.82 1.37
C ARG A 244 -68.62 -12.03 1.55
#